data_AF-A0A3B1BJK3-F1
#
_entry.id   AF-A0A3B1BJK3-F1
#
_cell.length_a   1.000
_cell.length_b   1.000
_cell.length_c   1.000
_cell.angle_alpha   90.00
_cell.angle_beta   90.00
_cell.angle_gamma   90.00
#
_symmetry.space_group_name_H-M   'P 1'
#
loop_
_entity.id
_entity.type
_entity.pdbx_description
1 polymer ?
#
loop_
_entity_poly.entity_id
_entity_poly.type
_entity_poly.pdbx_seq_one_letter_code
_entity_poly.pdbx_strand_id
1 'polypeptide(L)'
;PDARNTALRRNLTARLLDDPLLYWDELSEEELAYLTSQRPHIARRIREATGLIDEVRAEGMAMVDPTGDLSDERLPSEGTEGHATLLLADYLGAQRTRQSLQTLHVQMRHWIDKYSRYWKKAVRENGAEVELCHKALQRLSALHLVEISNHGVQPLPAIGRHVLGETAITGATTE
;
A
#
# COMPACT_ATOMS: atom_id res chain seq x y z
N PRO A 1 -10.59 4.86 34.38
CA PRO A 1 -11.26 4.81 33.05
C PRO A 1 -10.81 5.93 32.10
N ASP A 2 -10.85 7.19 32.53
CA ASP A 2 -10.53 8.34 31.66
C ASP A 2 -9.08 8.45 31.21
N ALA A 3 -8.10 8.17 32.08
CA ALA A 3 -6.68 8.21 31.71
C ALA A 3 -6.35 7.13 30.65
N ARG A 4 -6.95 5.95 30.78
CA ARG A 4 -6.78 4.82 29.84
C ARG A 4 -7.38 5.14 28.47
N ASN A 5 -8.63 5.61 28.44
CA ASN A 5 -9.30 6.03 27.20
C ASN A 5 -8.55 7.20 26.53
N THR A 6 -8.00 8.11 27.33
CA THR A 6 -7.18 9.21 26.81
C THR A 6 -5.90 8.71 26.16
N ALA A 7 -5.23 7.72 26.76
CA ALA A 7 -4.04 7.09 26.19
C ALA A 7 -4.37 6.34 24.88
N LEU A 8 -5.42 5.52 24.85
CA LEU A 8 -5.88 4.82 23.65
C LEU A 8 -6.17 5.78 22.51
N ARG A 9 -6.98 6.82 22.77
CA ARG A 9 -7.29 7.85 21.76
C ARG A 9 -6.03 8.51 21.22
N ARG A 10 -5.10 8.89 22.09
CA ARG A 10 -3.85 9.54 21.69
C ARG A 10 -3.02 8.61 20.81
N ASN A 11 -2.82 7.36 21.22
CA ASN A 11 -1.99 6.40 20.50
C ASN A 11 -2.61 6.05 19.14
N LEU A 12 -3.91 5.79 19.08
CA LEU A 12 -4.61 5.50 17.81
C LEU A 12 -4.62 6.70 16.86
N THR A 13 -4.78 7.92 17.38
CA THR A 13 -4.71 9.13 16.56
C THR A 13 -3.30 9.34 16.00
N ALA A 14 -2.26 9.17 16.84
CA ALA A 14 -0.88 9.26 16.39
C ALA A 14 -0.58 8.21 15.31
N ARG A 15 -0.96 6.95 15.56
CA ARG A 15 -0.78 5.86 14.60
C ARG A 15 -1.44 6.15 13.26
N LEU A 16 -2.69 6.62 13.23
CA LEU A 16 -3.40 6.97 11.98
C LEU A 16 -2.82 8.20 11.24
N LEU A 17 -2.00 9.01 11.91
CA LEU A 17 -1.29 10.13 11.29
C LEU A 17 0.10 9.73 10.77
N ASP A 18 0.79 8.85 11.50
CA ASP A 18 2.14 8.39 11.16
C ASP A 18 2.13 7.25 10.12
N ASP A 19 1.19 6.31 10.28
CA ASP A 19 0.95 5.18 9.39
C ASP A 19 -0.54 5.19 8.97
N PRO A 20 -0.86 5.82 7.82
CA PRO A 20 -2.22 6.07 7.42
C PRO A 20 -2.95 4.80 6.99
N LEU A 21 -2.39 3.61 7.16
CA LEU A 21 -3.05 2.33 6.95
C LEU A 21 -2.95 1.47 8.22
N LEU A 22 -4.10 1.24 8.84
CA LEU A 22 -4.22 0.49 10.09
C LEU A 22 -4.98 -0.82 9.86
N TYR A 23 -4.35 -1.96 10.12
CA TYR A 23 -5.02 -3.26 10.05
C TYR A 23 -5.65 -3.66 11.38
N TRP A 24 -6.77 -4.39 11.31
CA TRP A 24 -7.50 -4.82 12.50
C TRP A 24 -6.77 -5.90 13.30
N ASP A 25 -6.01 -6.76 12.64
CA ASP A 25 -5.24 -7.84 13.27
C ASP A 25 -3.97 -7.34 13.99
N GLU A 26 -3.57 -6.10 13.77
CA GLU A 26 -2.48 -5.43 14.48
C GLU A 26 -2.93 -4.70 15.75
N LEU A 27 -4.23 -4.67 16.04
CA LEU A 27 -4.81 -4.06 17.22
C LEU A 27 -5.02 -5.10 18.31
N SER A 28 -4.69 -4.74 19.54
CA SER A 28 -5.17 -5.50 20.69
C SER A 28 -6.70 -5.47 20.76
N GLU A 29 -7.30 -6.47 21.41
CA GLU A 29 -8.77 -6.53 21.59
C GLU A 29 -9.35 -5.23 22.17
N GLU A 30 -8.60 -4.61 23.09
CA GLU A 30 -8.97 -3.34 23.69
C GLU A 30 -8.93 -2.18 22.69
N GLU A 31 -7.83 -2.05 21.94
CA GLU A 31 -7.70 -0.98 20.95
C GLU A 31 -8.76 -1.12 19.86
N LEU A 32 -9.03 -2.34 19.40
CA LEU A 32 -10.05 -2.63 18.41
C LEU A 32 -11.45 -2.27 18.94
N ALA A 33 -11.78 -2.66 20.18
CA ALA A 33 -13.06 -2.30 20.80
C ALA A 33 -13.22 -0.78 20.96
N TYR A 34 -12.16 -0.11 21.43
CA TYR A 34 -12.15 1.34 21.59
C TYR A 34 -12.31 2.06 20.25
N LEU A 35 -11.47 1.70 19.27
CA LEU A 35 -11.50 2.28 17.94
C LEU A 35 -12.87 2.07 17.30
N THR A 36 -13.42 0.86 17.34
CA THR A 36 -14.76 0.58 16.79
C THR A 36 -15.83 1.51 17.35
N SER A 37 -15.82 1.77 18.67
CA SER A 37 -16.79 2.65 19.31
C SER A 37 -16.55 4.15 19.07
N GLN A 38 -15.28 4.56 18.91
CA GLN A 38 -14.88 5.97 18.84
C GLN A 38 -14.47 6.43 17.42
N ARG A 39 -14.49 5.52 16.44
CA ARG A 39 -14.01 5.75 15.07
C ARG A 39 -14.55 7.04 14.45
N PRO A 40 -15.87 7.34 14.49
CA PRO A 40 -16.38 8.57 13.89
C PRO A 40 -15.80 9.84 14.53
N HIS A 41 -15.52 9.81 15.84
CA HIS A 41 -14.95 10.95 16.56
C HIS A 41 -13.46 11.13 16.25
N ILE A 42 -12.69 10.04 16.19
CA ILE A 42 -11.27 10.08 15.84
C ILE A 42 -11.11 10.54 14.39
N ALA A 43 -11.79 9.90 13.45
CA ALA A 43 -11.73 10.22 12.02
C ALA A 43 -12.14 11.67 11.74
N ARG A 44 -13.23 12.16 12.36
CA ARG A 44 -13.66 13.55 12.22
C ARG A 44 -12.59 14.53 12.68
N ARG A 45 -11.96 14.30 13.83
CA ARG A 45 -10.91 15.19 14.34
C ARG A 45 -9.69 15.23 13.44
N ILE A 46 -9.28 14.07 12.90
CA ILE A 46 -8.17 14.01 11.95
C ILE A 46 -8.55 14.79 10.69
N ARG A 47 -9.71 14.50 10.08
CA ARG A 47 -10.19 15.19 8.88
C ARG A 47 -10.27 16.71 9.06
N GLU A 48 -10.83 17.19 10.17
CA GLU A 48 -10.93 18.62 10.47
C GLU A 48 -9.55 19.29 10.60
N ALA A 49 -8.54 18.56 11.07
CA ALA A 49 -7.20 19.09 11.30
C ALA A 49 -6.28 18.99 10.06
N THR A 50 -6.43 17.96 9.24
CA THR A 50 -5.46 17.63 8.17
C THR A 50 -6.07 17.56 6.77
N GLY A 51 -7.40 17.50 6.65
CA GLY A 51 -8.09 17.24 5.38
C GLY A 51 -8.09 15.77 4.93
N LEU A 52 -7.43 14.86 5.67
CA LEU A 52 -7.42 13.43 5.37
C LEU A 52 -8.83 12.82 5.48
N ILE A 53 -9.16 11.90 4.60
CA ILE A 53 -10.44 11.21 4.54
C ILE A 53 -10.28 9.78 5.07
N ASP A 54 -11.13 9.36 6.00
CA ASP A 54 -11.14 7.96 6.41
C ASP A 54 -11.77 7.05 5.35
N GLU A 55 -11.14 5.91 5.12
CA GLU A 55 -11.68 4.81 4.34
C GLU A 55 -11.65 3.55 5.19
N VAL A 56 -12.79 2.86 5.31
CA VAL A 56 -12.90 1.63 6.11
C VAL A 56 -13.18 0.46 5.19
N ARG A 57 -12.43 -0.63 5.40
CA ARG A 57 -12.58 -1.89 4.67
C ARG A 57 -12.65 -3.07 5.64
N ALA A 58 -12.82 -4.28 5.09
CA ALA A 58 -12.92 -5.50 5.88
C ALA A 58 -11.64 -5.80 6.66
N GLU A 59 -10.48 -5.46 6.08
CA GLU A 59 -9.15 -5.68 6.64
C GLU A 59 -8.69 -4.61 7.63
N GLY A 60 -9.21 -3.39 7.52
CA GLY A 60 -8.58 -2.24 8.17
C GLY A 60 -9.24 -0.90 7.88
N MET A 61 -8.54 0.16 8.22
CA MET A 61 -8.91 1.55 8.00
C MET A 61 -7.71 2.34 7.50
N ALA A 62 -7.96 3.28 6.60
CA ALA A 62 -6.95 4.20 6.11
C ALA A 62 -7.33 5.66 6.33
N MET A 63 -6.35 6.54 6.51
CA MET A 63 -6.48 7.99 6.39
C MET A 63 -5.90 8.43 5.04
N VAL A 64 -6.77 8.59 4.05
CA VAL A 64 -6.40 8.87 2.66
C VAL A 64 -6.26 10.38 2.45
N ASP A 65 -5.16 10.79 1.83
CA ASP A 65 -5.00 12.16 1.34
C ASP A 65 -5.60 12.30 -0.08
N PRO A 66 -6.69 13.07 -0.26
CA PRO A 66 -7.31 13.26 -1.57
C PRO A 66 -6.48 14.14 -2.52
N THR A 67 -5.59 14.99 -1.99
CA THR A 67 -4.69 15.85 -2.77
C THR A 67 -3.35 15.14 -3.05
N GLY A 68 -2.99 14.24 -2.13
CA GLY A 68 -1.74 13.52 -2.01
C GLY A 68 -0.58 14.35 -1.44
N ASP A 69 -0.76 15.65 -1.21
CA ASP A 69 0.31 16.60 -0.83
C ASP A 69 0.97 16.34 0.53
N LEU A 70 0.41 15.42 1.33
CA LEU A 70 0.89 15.07 2.67
C LEU A 70 1.80 13.83 2.70
N SER A 71 1.87 13.05 1.62
CA SER A 71 2.68 11.83 1.57
C SER A 71 3.85 11.94 0.61
N ASP A 72 5.05 11.58 1.09
CA ASP A 72 6.26 11.46 0.29
C ASP A 72 6.19 10.28 -0.70
N GLU A 73 5.42 9.25 -0.37
CA GLU A 73 5.19 8.07 -1.22
C GLU A 73 3.75 8.05 -1.75
N ARG A 74 3.59 7.77 -3.04
CA ARG A 74 2.27 7.64 -3.69
C ARG A 74 2.25 6.48 -4.68
N LEU A 75 1.10 5.83 -4.79
CA LEU A 75 0.84 4.78 -5.78
C LEU A 75 -0.51 5.03 -6.47
N PRO A 76 -0.56 5.14 -7.82
CA PRO A 76 0.55 5.06 -8.76
C PRO A 76 1.49 6.28 -8.70
N SER A 77 2.75 6.09 -9.10
CA SER A 77 3.72 7.16 -9.34
C SER A 77 4.35 7.05 -10.73
N GLU A 78 4.94 8.12 -11.23
CA GLU A 78 5.47 8.20 -12.58
C GLU A 78 6.86 7.53 -12.76
N GLY A 79 7.22 7.31 -14.03
CA GLY A 79 8.54 6.83 -14.43
C GLY A 79 8.74 5.31 -14.22
N THR A 80 9.96 4.86 -14.48
CA THR A 80 10.34 3.44 -14.42
C THR A 80 10.02 2.82 -13.06
N GLU A 81 10.44 3.46 -11.97
CA GLU A 81 10.28 2.91 -10.63
C GLU A 81 8.81 2.86 -10.23
N GLY A 82 8.02 3.93 -10.49
CA GLY A 82 6.59 3.93 -10.19
C GLY A 82 5.81 2.86 -10.96
N HIS A 83 6.12 2.67 -12.24
CA HIS A 83 5.53 1.59 -13.04
C HIS A 83 5.96 0.21 -12.52
N ALA A 84 7.23 0.01 -12.16
CA ALA A 84 7.71 -1.24 -11.58
C ALA A 84 7.04 -1.55 -10.24
N THR A 85 6.86 -0.55 -9.37
CA THR A 85 6.11 -0.67 -8.11
C THR A 85 4.67 -1.08 -8.36
N LEU A 86 3.99 -0.48 -9.34
CA LEU A 86 2.61 -0.83 -9.67
C LEU A 86 2.46 -2.27 -10.18
N LEU A 87 3.35 -2.72 -11.07
CA LEU A 87 3.37 -4.11 -11.54
C LEU A 87 3.61 -5.09 -10.40
N LEU A 88 4.50 -4.73 -9.48
CA LEU A 88 4.78 -5.56 -8.31
C LEU A 88 3.59 -5.62 -7.35
N ALA A 89 2.88 -4.51 -7.16
CA ALA A 89 1.66 -4.45 -6.36
C ALA A 89 0.56 -5.35 -6.93
N ASP A 90 0.31 -5.25 -8.24
CA ASP A 90 -0.64 -6.08 -8.97
C ASP A 90 -0.29 -7.57 -8.82
N TYR A 91 0.95 -7.95 -9.10
CA TYR A 91 1.42 -9.34 -8.98
C TYR A 91 1.26 -9.88 -7.56
N LEU A 92 1.75 -9.16 -6.56
CA LEU A 92 1.68 -9.60 -5.16
C LEU A 92 0.24 -9.70 -4.67
N GLY A 93 -0.61 -8.75 -5.05
CA GLY A 93 -2.03 -8.75 -4.71
C GLY A 93 -2.81 -9.88 -5.40
N ALA A 94 -2.42 -10.28 -6.61
CA ALA A 94 -3.00 -11.43 -7.28
C ALA A 94 -2.61 -12.75 -6.57
N GLN A 95 -1.35 -12.87 -6.12
CA GLN A 95 -0.86 -14.08 -5.47
C GLN A 95 -1.36 -14.28 -4.04
N ARG A 96 -1.60 -13.18 -3.29
CA ARG A 96 -2.11 -13.17 -1.90
C ARG A 96 -1.32 -14.02 -0.88
N THR A 97 -0.14 -14.47 -1.26
CA THR A 97 0.71 -15.40 -0.51
C THR A 97 2.14 -14.92 -0.55
N ARG A 98 2.92 -15.28 0.48
CA ARG A 98 4.33 -14.92 0.58
C ARG A 98 5.11 -15.33 -0.66
N GLN A 99 5.87 -14.39 -1.22
CA GLN A 99 6.75 -14.62 -2.36
C GLN A 99 8.21 -14.54 -1.95
N SER A 100 9.06 -15.38 -2.54
CA SER A 100 10.51 -15.31 -2.34
C SER A 100 11.12 -14.14 -3.11
N LEU A 101 12.20 -13.52 -2.60
CA LEU A 101 12.90 -12.46 -3.33
C LEU A 101 13.43 -12.93 -4.69
N GLN A 102 13.87 -14.19 -4.79
CA GLN A 102 14.31 -14.77 -6.05
C GLN A 102 13.19 -14.79 -7.09
N THR A 103 11.98 -15.21 -6.71
CA THR A 103 10.80 -15.18 -7.59
C THR A 103 10.50 -13.77 -8.07
N LEU A 104 10.60 -12.78 -7.17
CA LEU A 104 10.33 -11.38 -7.52
C LEU A 104 11.40 -10.79 -8.44
N HIS A 105 12.69 -11.14 -8.27
CA HIS A 105 13.75 -10.71 -9.19
C HIS A 105 13.56 -11.29 -10.59
N VAL A 106 13.22 -12.59 -10.69
CA VAL A 106 12.91 -13.23 -11.98
C VAL A 106 11.72 -12.53 -12.65
N GLN A 107 10.67 -12.25 -11.89
CA GLN A 107 9.50 -11.55 -12.41
C GLN A 107 9.83 -10.11 -12.85
N MET A 108 10.64 -9.39 -12.08
CA MET A 108 11.11 -8.06 -12.42
C MET A 108 11.93 -8.07 -13.72
N ARG A 109 12.80 -9.06 -13.92
CA ARG A 109 13.54 -9.24 -15.18
C ARG A 109 12.59 -9.41 -16.37
N HIS A 110 11.56 -10.25 -16.24
CA HIS A 110 10.55 -10.41 -17.29
C HIS A 110 9.84 -9.09 -17.63
N TRP A 111 9.53 -8.25 -16.64
CA TRP A 111 8.94 -6.93 -16.88
C TRP A 111 9.92 -5.94 -17.50
N ILE A 112 11.19 -5.94 -17.08
CA ILE A 112 12.25 -5.15 -17.73
C ILE A 112 12.30 -5.49 -19.22
N ASP A 113 12.29 -6.78 -19.58
CA ASP A 113 12.34 -7.20 -20.98
C ASP A 113 11.08 -6.78 -21.75
N LYS A 114 9.90 -7.05 -21.18
CA LYS A 114 8.59 -6.76 -21.78
C LYS A 114 8.35 -5.26 -21.98
N TYR A 115 8.67 -4.44 -20.99
CA TYR A 115 8.39 -3.00 -20.98
C TYR A 115 9.64 -2.15 -21.24
N SER A 116 10.74 -2.78 -21.66
CA SER A 116 12.04 -2.16 -21.92
C SER A 116 11.93 -0.84 -22.67
N ARG A 117 11.08 -0.76 -23.70
CA ARG A 117 10.85 0.44 -24.52
C ARG A 117 10.42 1.67 -23.73
N TYR A 118 9.66 1.49 -22.65
CA TYR A 118 9.11 2.57 -21.82
C TYR A 118 9.99 2.91 -20.61
N TRP A 119 10.98 2.07 -20.30
CA TRP A 119 11.81 2.23 -19.13
C TRP A 119 13.19 2.81 -19.48
N LYS A 120 13.73 3.60 -18.54
CA LYS A 120 15.10 4.16 -18.60
C LYS A 120 16.12 3.09 -18.98
N LYS A 121 17.13 3.46 -19.80
CA LYS A 121 18.15 2.51 -20.28
C LYS A 121 18.93 1.83 -19.14
N ALA A 122 19.19 2.54 -18.04
CA ALA A 122 19.95 2.03 -16.90
C ALA A 122 19.33 0.76 -16.27
N VAL A 123 18.01 0.63 -16.27
CA VAL A 123 17.35 -0.57 -15.71
C VAL A 123 17.36 -1.78 -16.66
N ARG A 124 17.98 -1.66 -17.83
CA ARG A 124 18.06 -2.76 -18.82
C ARG A 124 19.33 -3.59 -18.66
N GLU A 125 20.31 -3.08 -17.92
CA GLU A 125 21.56 -3.77 -17.63
C GLU A 125 21.30 -5.07 -16.83
N ASN A 126 22.19 -6.05 -16.98
CA ASN A 126 22.07 -7.30 -16.23
C ASN A 126 22.26 -7.03 -14.73
N GLY A 127 21.37 -7.56 -13.89
CA GLY A 127 21.39 -7.35 -12.44
C GLY A 127 20.57 -6.14 -11.97
N ALA A 128 20.15 -5.26 -12.89
CA ALA A 128 19.34 -4.09 -12.53
C ALA A 128 17.96 -4.46 -11.95
N GLU A 129 17.47 -5.68 -12.24
CA GLU A 129 16.24 -6.22 -11.65
C GLU A 129 16.29 -6.28 -10.13
N VAL A 130 17.46 -6.50 -9.53
CA VAL A 130 17.61 -6.62 -8.07
C VAL A 130 17.40 -5.26 -7.40
N GLU A 131 18.11 -4.24 -7.87
CA GLU A 131 18.00 -2.89 -7.32
C GLU A 131 16.61 -2.29 -7.57
N LEU A 132 16.06 -2.47 -8.78
CA LEU A 132 14.73 -1.98 -9.12
C LEU A 132 13.64 -2.68 -8.28
N CYS A 133 13.74 -4.00 -8.10
CA CYS A 133 12.82 -4.75 -7.24
C CYS A 133 12.93 -4.30 -5.78
N HIS A 134 14.15 -4.07 -5.28
CA HIS A 134 14.36 -3.59 -3.92
C HIS A 134 13.70 -2.23 -3.68
N LYS A 135 13.92 -1.25 -4.57
CA LYS A 135 13.29 0.08 -4.46
C LYS A 135 11.77 -0.01 -4.53
N ALA A 136 11.25 -0.84 -5.45
CA ALA A 136 9.81 -1.05 -5.57
C ALA A 136 9.21 -1.64 -4.28
N LEU A 137 9.86 -2.64 -3.68
CA LEU A 137 9.45 -3.24 -2.42
C LEU A 137 9.53 -2.27 -1.24
N GLN A 138 10.57 -1.44 -1.17
CA GLN A 138 10.68 -0.40 -0.13
C GLN A 138 9.51 0.56 -0.18
N ARG A 139 9.10 1.01 -1.38
CA ARG A 139 7.91 1.86 -1.54
C ARG A 139 6.63 1.16 -1.10
N LEU A 140 6.43 -0.10 -1.50
CA LEU A 140 5.26 -0.86 -1.06
C LEU A 140 5.25 -1.06 0.47
N SER A 141 6.42 -1.25 1.08
CA SER A 141 6.54 -1.37 2.54
C SER A 141 6.28 -0.03 3.23
N ALA A 142 6.73 1.09 2.68
CA ALA A 142 6.46 2.43 3.19
C ALA A 142 4.98 2.81 3.12
N LEU A 143 4.26 2.27 2.13
CA LEU A 143 2.80 2.38 2.01
C LEU A 143 2.04 1.32 2.83
N HIS A 144 2.77 0.52 3.62
CA HIS A 144 2.24 -0.58 4.42
C HIS A 144 1.40 -1.60 3.62
N LEU A 145 1.80 -1.86 2.36
CA LEU A 145 1.14 -2.83 1.47
C LEU A 145 1.79 -4.21 1.50
N VAL A 146 3.03 -4.29 2.01
CA VAL A 146 3.78 -5.54 2.13
C VAL A 146 4.59 -5.55 3.42
N GLU A 147 4.82 -6.74 3.96
CA GLU A 147 5.85 -6.99 4.97
C GLU A 147 7.06 -7.67 4.33
N ILE A 148 8.25 -7.14 4.59
CA ILE A 148 9.51 -7.71 4.11
C ILE A 148 10.20 -8.42 5.28
N SER A 149 10.53 -9.69 5.10
CA SER A 149 11.20 -10.51 6.11
C SER A 149 12.29 -11.37 5.48
N ASN A 150 13.08 -12.05 6.33
CA ASN A 150 14.05 -13.05 5.87
C ASN A 150 13.39 -14.23 5.12
N HIS A 151 12.09 -14.44 5.30
CA HIS A 151 11.33 -15.51 4.65
C HIS A 151 10.73 -15.08 3.30
N GLY A 152 10.93 -13.82 2.90
CA GLY A 152 10.35 -13.25 1.68
C GLY A 152 9.39 -12.11 1.97
N VAL A 153 8.59 -11.78 0.97
CA VAL A 153 7.66 -10.65 0.96
C VAL A 153 6.24 -11.17 1.13
N GLN A 154 5.57 -10.76 2.20
CA GLN A 154 4.16 -11.06 2.44
C GLN A 154 3.31 -9.90 1.94
N PRO A 155 2.43 -10.09 0.94
CA PRO A 155 1.42 -9.10 0.61
C PRO A 155 0.43 -8.91 1.77
N LEU A 156 0.15 -7.66 2.12
CA LEU A 156 -0.88 -7.31 3.10
C LEU A 156 -2.22 -7.05 2.39
N PRO A 157 -3.38 -7.26 3.04
CA PRO A 157 -4.67 -7.29 2.35
C PRO A 157 -5.00 -6.05 1.51
N ALA A 158 -4.56 -4.86 1.95
CA ALA A 158 -4.86 -3.61 1.24
C ALA A 158 -4.21 -3.52 -0.16
N ILE A 159 -3.15 -4.30 -0.42
CA ILE A 159 -2.51 -4.36 -1.75
C ILE A 159 -3.49 -4.84 -2.83
N GLY A 160 -4.55 -5.55 -2.43
CA GLY A 160 -5.63 -6.00 -3.31
C GLY A 160 -6.32 -4.86 -4.08
N ARG A 161 -6.23 -3.61 -3.61
CA ARG A 161 -6.71 -2.41 -4.31
C ARG A 161 -6.01 -2.16 -5.65
N HIS A 162 -4.78 -2.65 -5.78
CA HIS A 162 -3.93 -2.41 -6.95
C HIS A 162 -3.93 -3.59 -7.92
N VAL A 163 -4.69 -4.65 -7.62
CA VAL A 163 -4.88 -5.75 -8.56
C VAL A 163 -5.72 -5.23 -9.72
N LEU A 164 -5.16 -5.30 -10.92
CA LEU A 164 -5.87 -4.99 -12.14
C LEU A 164 -6.91 -6.09 -12.38
N GLY A 165 -8.19 -5.73 -12.27
CA GLY A 165 -9.27 -6.59 -12.73
C GLY A 165 -9.26 -6.73 -14.25
N GLU A 166 -10.12 -7.61 -14.79
CA GLU A 166 -10.44 -7.60 -16.21
C GLU A 166 -10.90 -6.20 -16.61
N THR A 167 -10.21 -5.57 -17.55
CA THR A 167 -10.59 -4.25 -18.06
C THR A 167 -11.90 -4.38 -18.84
N ALA A 168 -13.03 -4.14 -18.17
CA ALA A 168 -14.29 -3.93 -18.87
C ALA A 168 -14.26 -2.54 -19.50
N ILE A 169 -13.91 -2.47 -20.79
CA ILE A 169 -13.97 -1.23 -21.57
C ILE A 169 -15.45 -0.84 -21.68
N THR A 170 -15.91 0.07 -20.82
CA THR A 170 -17.26 0.64 -20.92
C THR A 170 -17.21 1.71 -22.01
N GLY A 171 -17.34 1.30 -23.27
CA GLY A 171 -17.28 2.24 -24.40
C GLY A 171 -17.20 1.67 -25.81
N ALA A 172 -17.46 0.38 -26.04
CA ALA A 172 -17.72 -0.09 -27.40
C ALA A 172 -19.15 0.30 -27.79
N THR A 173 -19.33 1.56 -28.19
CA THR A 173 -20.51 1.99 -28.95
C THR A 173 -20.52 1.18 -30.23
N THR A 174 -21.50 0.30 -30.38
CA THR A 174 -21.82 -0.34 -31.65
C THR A 174 -22.32 0.75 -32.59
N GLU A 175 -21.54 1.07 -33.62
CA GLU A 175 -22.07 1.60 -34.88
C GLU A 175 -22.38 0.44 -35.83
#